data_AF-A0A920BCN6-F1
#
_entry.id   AF-A0A920BCN6-F1
#
_cell.length_a   1.000
_cell.length_b   1.000
_cell.length_c   1.000
_cell.angle_alpha   90.00
_cell.angle_beta   90.00
_cell.angle_gamma   90.00
#
_symmetry.space_group_name_H-M   'P 1'
#
loop_
_entity.id
_entity.type
_entity.pdbx_description
1 polymer ?
#
loop_
_entity_poly.entity_id
_entity_poly.type
_entity_poly.pdbx_seq_one_letter_code
_entity_poly.pdbx_strand_id
1 'polypeptide(L)'
;MTKFLSQLVFVVFVLGACARAGMTVRSPAEIDTRTIRNVAVGKFEVGLIQEKIKTERNGNWTIRTIPLSEEQKSAISRAVRARVVNLLGTTPYFQLNFSDEFAQLENDAALQQLVSVQGYTTENIDAVINGKFWIELERTDGVGLTREDLEYFRPPSRYNQGMNLTVQQMVWWPYKSTRGTLGLEIKLTRLNPTEVVAVSFDTRSYAHQLGGPPADAMAKFSEGLAMVRDFNSEANNDLPQSDKVLIPFDQMIAELSRSVAASFVQKVAFTDKTVFYPVANGNLESARILIEEGAYELAIDRLQQATASDPDPGDLYNLGLCFEAVGDYGLALNSYREAWNADPENLLYAQGIGRIERLQRESPQLRRQLESRQ
;
A
#
# COMPACT_ATOMS: atom_id res chain seq x y z
N MET A 1 -34.13 55.88 29.54
CA MET A 1 -34.18 55.52 28.11
C MET A 1 -32.82 55.83 27.51
N THR A 2 -32.23 54.91 26.72
CA THR A 2 -30.80 54.81 26.31
C THR A 2 -29.92 54.15 27.39
N LYS A 3 -29.08 53.12 27.17
CA LYS A 3 -28.59 52.38 25.99
C LYS A 3 -28.31 50.93 26.42
N PHE A 4 -28.71 49.95 25.60
CA PHE A 4 -28.30 48.54 25.70
C PHE A 4 -26.82 48.43 25.34
N LEU A 5 -25.99 47.90 26.24
CA LEU A 5 -24.62 47.48 25.95
C LEU A 5 -24.63 45.96 25.77
N SER A 6 -24.67 45.49 24.53
CA SER A 6 -24.47 44.09 24.16
C SER A 6 -22.96 43.83 24.08
N GLN A 7 -22.40 43.13 25.07
CA GLN A 7 -21.06 42.56 24.97
C GLN A 7 -21.16 41.24 24.21
N LEU A 8 -20.81 41.29 22.93
CA LEU A 8 -20.59 40.12 22.09
C LEU A 8 -19.18 39.59 22.38
N VAL A 9 -19.07 38.62 23.30
CA VAL A 9 -17.81 37.90 23.52
C VAL A 9 -17.60 36.93 22.35
N PHE A 10 -16.78 37.35 21.40
CA PHE A 10 -16.36 36.52 20.28
C PHE A 10 -15.28 35.56 20.80
N VAL A 11 -15.68 34.38 21.25
CA VAL A 11 -14.76 33.29 21.58
C VAL A 11 -14.20 32.75 20.26
N VAL A 12 -13.06 33.28 19.83
CA VAL A 12 -12.25 32.67 18.78
C VAL A 12 -11.61 31.43 19.41
N PHE A 13 -12.24 30.28 19.25
CA PHE A 13 -11.55 29.00 19.37
C PHE A 13 -10.57 28.90 18.19
N VAL A 14 -9.35 29.39 18.38
CA VAL A 14 -8.22 28.99 17.53
C VAL A 14 -7.94 27.54 17.89
N LEU A 15 -8.65 26.62 17.22
CA LEU A 15 -8.18 25.25 17.09
C LEU A 15 -6.90 25.34 16.25
N GLY A 16 -5.77 25.57 16.92
CA GLY A 16 -4.46 25.32 16.36
C GLY A 16 -4.42 23.86 15.97
N ALA A 17 -4.74 23.57 14.72
CA ALA A 17 -4.35 22.33 14.09
C ALA A 17 -2.83 22.31 14.18
N CYS A 18 -2.30 21.62 15.20
CA CYS A 18 -0.93 21.17 15.18
C CYS A 18 -0.83 20.24 13.99
N ALA A 19 -0.51 20.80 12.82
CA ALA A 19 0.02 20.06 11.70
C ALA A 19 1.33 19.46 12.24
N ARG A 20 1.26 18.22 12.75
CA ARG A 20 2.47 17.45 13.02
C ARG A 20 3.16 17.30 11.67
N ALA A 21 4.19 18.10 11.42
CA ALA A 21 5.05 17.94 10.26
C ALA A 21 5.63 16.51 10.31
N GLY A 22 5.44 15.75 9.23
CA GLY A 22 5.94 14.38 9.14
C GLY A 22 7.40 14.39 8.71
N MET A 23 8.22 13.55 9.33
CA MET A 23 9.61 13.36 8.91
C MET A 23 9.68 12.28 7.84
N THR A 24 10.42 12.50 6.77
CA THR A 24 10.75 11.46 5.79
C THR A 24 12.01 10.75 6.25
N VAL A 25 11.86 9.48 6.64
CA VAL A 25 12.99 8.66 7.07
C VAL A 25 13.31 7.66 5.98
N ARG A 26 14.55 7.69 5.50
CA ARG A 26 15.06 6.68 4.59
C ARG A 26 15.13 5.35 5.33
N SER A 27 14.45 4.34 4.83
CA SER A 27 14.52 2.95 5.32
C SER A 27 15.60 2.18 4.55
N PRO A 28 16.38 1.29 5.19
CA PRO A 28 17.45 0.59 4.52
C PRO A 28 16.89 -0.54 3.66
N ALA A 29 17.59 -0.88 2.58
CA ALA A 29 17.31 -2.12 1.88
C ALA A 29 17.52 -3.32 2.83
N GLU A 30 16.67 -4.33 2.73
CA GLU A 30 16.88 -5.62 3.41
C GLU A 30 18.03 -6.42 2.78
N ILE A 31 18.35 -6.13 1.51
CA ILE A 31 19.33 -6.81 0.68
C ILE A 31 20.40 -5.83 0.15
N ASP A 32 21.68 -6.19 0.30
CA ASP A 32 22.82 -5.36 -0.04
C ASP A 32 23.03 -5.40 -1.54
N THR A 33 22.62 -4.30 -2.15
CA THR A 33 22.66 -4.07 -3.58
C THR A 33 23.56 -2.89 -3.93
N ARG A 34 24.46 -2.45 -3.03
CA ARG A 34 25.30 -1.25 -3.23
C ARG A 34 26.20 -1.32 -4.46
N THR A 35 26.58 -2.52 -4.86
CA THR A 35 27.41 -2.78 -6.04
C THR A 35 26.59 -2.84 -7.33
N ILE A 36 25.26 -2.71 -7.26
CA ILE A 36 24.34 -2.84 -8.38
C ILE A 36 23.73 -1.46 -8.65
N ARG A 37 24.06 -0.87 -9.79
CA ARG A 37 23.51 0.42 -10.22
C ARG A 37 22.69 0.27 -11.49
N ASN A 38 23.23 -0.38 -12.50
CA ASN A 38 22.59 -0.55 -13.79
C ASN A 38 21.78 -1.85 -13.81
N VAL A 39 20.46 -1.72 -13.85
CA VAL A 39 19.55 -2.87 -13.78
C VAL A 39 18.71 -2.95 -15.04
N ALA A 40 18.79 -4.07 -15.74
CA ALA A 40 17.86 -4.35 -16.83
C ALA A 40 16.60 -5.03 -16.30
N VAL A 41 15.45 -4.76 -16.93
CA VAL A 41 14.19 -5.44 -16.58
C VAL A 41 13.76 -6.35 -17.73
N GLY A 42 13.83 -7.66 -17.48
CA GLY A 42 13.44 -8.70 -18.42
C GLY A 42 11.95 -8.99 -18.46
N LYS A 43 11.59 -10.12 -19.06
CA LYS A 43 10.21 -10.58 -19.21
C LYS A 43 9.64 -11.08 -17.88
N PHE A 44 8.33 -10.90 -17.70
CA PHE A 44 7.56 -11.52 -16.62
C PHE A 44 6.78 -12.71 -17.17
N GLU A 45 7.16 -13.92 -16.77
CA GLU A 45 6.52 -15.15 -17.20
C GLU A 45 5.09 -15.26 -16.68
N VAL A 46 4.20 -15.76 -17.55
CA VAL A 46 2.84 -16.12 -17.16
C VAL A 46 2.87 -17.59 -16.72
N GLY A 47 2.65 -17.84 -15.42
CA GLY A 47 2.59 -19.19 -14.86
C GLY A 47 1.24 -19.85 -15.10
N LEU A 48 0.22 -19.42 -14.36
CA LEU A 48 -1.16 -19.88 -14.51
C LEU A 48 -2.09 -18.66 -14.53
N ILE A 49 -3.02 -18.63 -15.48
CA ILE A 49 -4.14 -17.68 -15.42
C ILE A 49 -5.45 -18.45 -15.56
N GLN A 50 -6.35 -18.24 -14.60
CA GLN A 50 -7.70 -18.77 -14.64
C GLN A 50 -8.70 -17.62 -14.42
N GLU A 51 -9.59 -17.42 -15.38
CA GLU A 51 -10.76 -16.56 -15.21
C GLU A 51 -12.02 -17.43 -15.14
N LYS A 52 -12.76 -17.32 -14.04
CA LYS A 52 -14.04 -18.00 -13.81
C LYS A 52 -15.15 -16.97 -13.77
N ILE A 53 -16.13 -17.12 -14.65
CA ILE A 53 -17.39 -16.38 -14.58
C ILE A 53 -18.43 -17.28 -13.95
N LYS A 54 -18.98 -16.81 -12.82
CA LYS A 54 -20.11 -17.44 -12.13
C LYS A 54 -21.35 -16.62 -12.39
N THR A 55 -22.42 -17.29 -12.80
CA THR A 55 -23.73 -16.66 -12.94
C THR A 55 -24.77 -17.48 -12.20
N GLU A 56 -25.48 -16.82 -11.28
CA GLU A 56 -26.60 -17.39 -10.55
C GLU A 56 -27.91 -16.78 -11.05
N ARG A 57 -28.88 -17.63 -11.38
CA ARG A 57 -30.25 -17.25 -11.73
C ARG A 57 -31.21 -18.23 -11.09
N ASN A 58 -32.07 -17.76 -10.18
CA ASN A 58 -33.14 -18.54 -9.55
C ASN A 58 -32.64 -19.84 -8.89
N GLY A 59 -31.50 -19.79 -8.20
CA GLY A 59 -30.87 -20.93 -7.54
C GLY A 59 -30.03 -21.83 -8.45
N ASN A 60 -29.99 -21.57 -9.76
CA ASN A 60 -29.14 -22.32 -10.69
C ASN A 60 -27.80 -21.61 -10.89
N TRP A 61 -26.71 -22.28 -10.52
CA TRP A 61 -25.35 -21.79 -10.68
C TRP A 61 -24.71 -22.33 -11.94
N THR A 62 -24.21 -21.42 -12.77
CA THR A 62 -23.39 -21.76 -13.93
C THR A 62 -21.98 -21.20 -13.74
N ILE A 63 -20.97 -22.02 -13.99
CA ILE A 63 -19.57 -21.63 -13.89
C ILE A 63 -18.95 -21.86 -15.27
N ARG A 64 -18.37 -20.81 -15.84
CA ARG A 64 -17.63 -20.86 -17.11
C ARG A 64 -16.20 -20.44 -16.86
N THR A 65 -15.26 -21.27 -17.29
CA THR A 65 -13.85 -20.90 -17.29
C THR A 65 -13.49 -20.35 -18.66
N ILE A 66 -12.89 -19.16 -18.70
CA ILE A 66 -12.45 -18.51 -19.94
C ILE A 66 -10.94 -18.74 -20.06
N PRO A 67 -10.48 -19.52 -21.05
CA PRO A 67 -9.07 -19.59 -21.36
C PRO A 67 -8.63 -18.27 -22.03
N LEU A 68 -7.54 -17.68 -21.56
CA LEU A 68 -6.94 -16.49 -22.17
C LEU A 68 -6.10 -16.88 -23.40
N SER A 69 -6.18 -16.08 -24.46
CA SER A 69 -5.31 -16.23 -25.63
C SER A 69 -3.85 -15.88 -25.29
N GLU A 70 -2.90 -16.36 -26.09
CA GLU A 70 -1.48 -16.01 -25.92
C GLU A 70 -1.23 -14.50 -26.08
N GLU A 71 -2.02 -13.82 -26.90
CA GLU A 71 -1.95 -12.37 -27.06
C GLU A 71 -2.38 -11.64 -25.78
N GLN A 72 -3.46 -12.09 -25.14
CA GLN A 72 -3.92 -11.55 -23.85
C GLN A 72 -2.88 -11.79 -22.75
N LYS A 73 -2.31 -13.00 -22.68
CA LYS A 73 -1.22 -13.32 -21.73
C LYS A 73 -0.01 -12.42 -21.93
N SER A 74 0.40 -12.17 -23.17
CA SER A 74 1.50 -11.28 -23.52
C SER A 74 1.21 -9.81 -23.16
N ALA A 75 -0.02 -9.35 -23.39
CA ALA A 75 -0.45 -8.01 -22.97
C ALA A 75 -0.39 -7.84 -21.45
N ILE A 76 -0.86 -8.82 -20.68
CA ILE A 76 -0.79 -8.82 -19.22
C ILE A 76 0.66 -8.83 -18.74
N SER A 77 1.51 -9.70 -19.31
CA SER A 77 2.95 -9.74 -18.98
C SER A 77 3.62 -8.36 -19.19
N ARG A 78 3.34 -7.70 -20.31
CA ARG A 78 3.84 -6.34 -20.59
C ARG A 78 3.31 -5.31 -19.60
N ALA A 79 2.03 -5.39 -19.22
CA ALA A 79 1.42 -4.48 -18.25
C ALA A 79 2.04 -4.65 -16.84
N VAL A 80 2.23 -5.89 -16.38
CA VAL A 80 2.91 -6.20 -15.12
C VAL A 80 4.33 -5.64 -15.14
N ARG A 81 5.12 -5.98 -16.18
CA ARG A 81 6.49 -5.47 -16.37
C ARG A 81 6.54 -3.95 -16.31
N ALA A 82 5.68 -3.26 -17.06
CA ALA A 82 5.64 -1.80 -17.09
C ALA A 82 5.36 -1.19 -15.71
N ARG A 83 4.53 -1.85 -14.88
CA ARG A 83 4.25 -1.39 -13.52
C ARG A 83 5.43 -1.58 -12.57
N VAL A 84 6.11 -2.72 -12.66
CA VAL A 84 7.34 -2.98 -11.91
C VAL A 84 8.43 -1.97 -12.31
N VAL A 85 8.63 -1.76 -13.61
CA VAL A 85 9.55 -0.78 -14.18
C VAL A 85 9.27 0.62 -13.65
N ASN A 86 8.02 1.08 -13.75
CA ASN A 86 7.63 2.41 -13.30
C ASN A 86 7.99 2.60 -11.82
N LEU A 87 7.68 1.62 -10.97
CA LEU A 87 7.95 1.70 -9.55
C LEU A 87 9.45 1.71 -9.23
N LEU A 88 10.23 0.82 -9.85
CA LEU A 88 11.67 0.82 -9.72
C LEU A 88 12.29 2.15 -10.18
N GLY A 89 11.73 2.76 -11.24
CA GLY A 89 12.19 4.03 -11.78
C GLY A 89 11.81 5.23 -10.91
N THR A 90 10.79 5.11 -10.05
CA THR A 90 10.48 6.17 -9.06
C THR A 90 11.47 6.20 -7.90
N THR A 91 12.27 5.15 -7.70
CA THR A 91 13.31 5.10 -6.67
C THR A 91 14.65 5.42 -7.33
N PRO A 92 15.30 6.57 -7.05
CA PRO A 92 16.51 7.03 -7.75
C PRO A 92 17.78 6.21 -7.43
N TYR A 93 17.62 4.97 -6.96
CA TYR A 93 18.70 4.08 -6.57
C TYR A 93 19.24 3.23 -7.73
N PHE A 94 18.35 2.74 -8.62
CA PHE A 94 18.74 1.97 -9.80
C PHE A 94 18.64 2.80 -11.07
N GLN A 95 19.67 2.75 -11.90
CA GLN A 95 19.60 3.19 -13.27
C GLN A 95 19.02 2.07 -14.12
N LEU A 96 17.74 2.21 -14.48
CA LEU A 96 17.05 1.19 -15.24
C LEU A 96 17.38 1.25 -16.73
N ASN A 97 17.73 0.11 -17.30
CA ASN A 97 17.86 -0.07 -18.74
C ASN A 97 16.69 -0.90 -19.28
N PHE A 98 16.04 -0.38 -20.31
CA PHE A 98 14.81 -0.95 -20.89
C PHE A 98 15.04 -1.68 -22.21
N SER A 99 16.29 -1.90 -22.63
CA SER A 99 16.64 -2.52 -23.90
C SER A 99 15.78 -3.73 -24.22
N ASP A 100 15.34 -3.82 -25.48
CA ASP A 100 14.46 -4.91 -25.95
C ASP A 100 15.11 -6.30 -25.83
N GLU A 101 16.43 -6.38 -25.78
CA GLU A 101 17.21 -7.61 -25.61
C GLU A 101 16.78 -8.43 -24.37
N PHE A 102 16.77 -7.82 -23.18
CA PHE A 102 16.35 -8.52 -21.96
C PHE A 102 14.84 -8.74 -21.91
N ALA A 103 14.05 -7.90 -22.58
CA ALA A 103 12.59 -8.05 -22.66
C ALA A 103 12.17 -9.28 -23.50
N GLN A 104 13.00 -9.69 -24.45
CA GLN A 104 12.77 -10.84 -25.32
C GLN A 104 13.16 -12.17 -24.66
N LEU A 105 13.95 -12.15 -23.58
CA LEU A 105 14.34 -13.36 -22.87
C LEU A 105 13.11 -14.07 -22.29
N GLU A 106 12.89 -15.30 -22.71
CA GLU A 106 11.68 -16.03 -22.34
C GLU A 106 11.67 -16.49 -20.89
N ASN A 107 12.85 -16.85 -20.36
CA ASN A 107 12.99 -17.48 -19.05
C ASN A 107 14.42 -17.31 -18.48
N ASP A 108 14.60 -17.81 -17.24
CA ASP A 108 15.91 -17.85 -16.56
C ASP A 108 16.99 -18.57 -17.37
N ALA A 109 16.64 -19.63 -18.11
CA ALA A 109 17.61 -20.38 -18.90
C ALA A 109 18.16 -19.55 -20.08
N ALA A 110 17.29 -18.78 -20.75
CA ALA A 110 17.69 -17.85 -21.81
C ALA A 110 18.61 -16.75 -21.27
N LEU A 111 18.33 -16.24 -20.07
CA LEU A 111 19.21 -15.28 -19.39
C LEU A 111 20.58 -15.89 -19.09
N GLN A 112 20.62 -17.09 -18.50
CA GLN A 112 21.88 -17.79 -18.20
C GLN A 112 22.72 -18.03 -19.47
N GLN A 113 22.07 -18.40 -20.58
CA GLN A 113 22.73 -18.57 -21.87
C GLN A 113 23.32 -17.24 -22.37
N LEU A 114 22.54 -16.16 -22.36
CA LEU A 114 23.01 -14.83 -22.78
C LEU A 114 24.25 -14.37 -21.99
N VAL A 115 24.21 -14.56 -20.66
CA VAL A 115 25.29 -14.20 -19.74
C VAL A 115 26.53 -15.07 -19.98
N SER A 116 26.34 -16.38 -20.18
CA SER A 116 27.44 -17.33 -20.39
C SER A 116 28.27 -17.05 -21.64
N VAL A 117 27.64 -16.48 -22.68
CA VAL A 117 28.30 -16.15 -23.95
C VAL A 117 28.91 -14.74 -23.93
N GLN A 118 28.72 -13.97 -22.85
CA GLN A 118 28.99 -12.52 -22.80
C GLN A 118 28.45 -11.79 -24.05
N GLY A 119 27.31 -12.28 -24.53
CA GLY A 119 26.78 -11.93 -25.86
C GLY A 119 25.88 -10.71 -25.87
N TYR A 120 25.75 -10.01 -24.74
CA TYR A 120 24.85 -8.87 -24.66
C TYR A 120 25.51 -7.61 -25.23
N THR A 121 24.78 -6.92 -26.11
CA THR A 121 25.27 -5.71 -26.81
C THR A 121 25.12 -4.45 -25.97
N THR A 122 24.27 -4.52 -24.95
CA THR A 122 23.99 -3.41 -24.04
C THR A 122 25.14 -3.27 -23.04
N GLU A 123 26.00 -2.27 -23.24
CA GLU A 123 27.13 -2.04 -22.33
C GLU A 123 26.65 -1.67 -20.90
N ASN A 124 27.36 -2.20 -19.90
CA ASN A 124 27.28 -1.80 -18.49
C ASN A 124 25.97 -2.18 -17.76
N ILE A 125 25.55 -3.46 -17.80
CA ILE A 125 24.47 -3.99 -16.96
C ILE A 125 25.05 -4.79 -15.79
N ASP A 126 24.69 -4.42 -14.55
CA ASP A 126 25.15 -5.09 -13.33
C ASP A 126 24.24 -6.27 -12.95
N ALA A 127 22.92 -6.11 -13.16
CA ALA A 127 21.91 -7.09 -12.79
C ALA A 127 20.67 -7.05 -13.68
N VAL A 128 19.91 -8.13 -13.65
CA VAL A 128 18.64 -8.29 -14.38
C VAL A 128 17.53 -8.63 -13.40
N ILE A 129 16.40 -7.93 -13.53
CA ILE A 129 15.15 -8.25 -12.83
C ILE A 129 14.21 -8.97 -13.77
N ASN A 130 13.73 -10.13 -13.35
CA ASN A 130 12.68 -10.86 -14.03
C ASN A 130 11.70 -11.43 -13.01
N GLY A 131 10.62 -12.07 -13.48
CA GLY A 131 9.62 -12.57 -12.57
C GLY A 131 8.64 -13.52 -13.22
N LYS A 132 7.77 -14.09 -12.38
CA LYS A 132 6.72 -15.02 -12.80
C LYS A 132 5.47 -14.75 -12.01
N PHE A 133 4.31 -14.77 -12.66
CA PHE A 133 3.06 -14.49 -11.98
C PHE A 133 1.98 -15.52 -12.26
N TRP A 134 1.09 -15.66 -11.27
CA TRP A 134 -0.06 -16.53 -11.28
C TRP A 134 -1.29 -15.72 -10.89
N ILE A 135 -2.35 -15.83 -11.68
CA ILE A 135 -3.57 -15.05 -11.49
C ILE A 135 -4.77 -15.99 -11.45
N GLU A 136 -5.57 -15.87 -10.40
CA GLU A 136 -6.90 -16.44 -10.35
C GLU A 136 -7.92 -15.30 -10.23
N LEU A 137 -8.85 -15.22 -11.18
CA LEU A 137 -9.92 -14.24 -11.20
C LEU A 137 -11.26 -14.95 -11.18
N GLU A 138 -12.16 -14.43 -10.35
CA GLU A 138 -13.55 -14.86 -10.27
C GLU A 138 -14.46 -13.64 -10.40
N ARG A 139 -15.31 -13.64 -11.42
CA ARG A 139 -16.39 -12.68 -11.60
C ARG A 139 -17.72 -13.37 -11.31
N THR A 140 -18.48 -12.85 -10.37
CA THR A 140 -19.79 -13.40 -10.02
C THR A 140 -20.88 -12.39 -10.36
N ASP A 141 -21.90 -12.83 -11.08
CA ASP A 141 -23.16 -12.15 -11.25
C ASP A 141 -24.24 -13.04 -10.60
N GLY A 142 -24.73 -12.64 -9.43
CA GLY A 142 -25.63 -13.49 -8.66
C GLY A 142 -26.63 -12.72 -7.83
N VAL A 143 -27.41 -13.45 -7.04
CA VAL A 143 -28.47 -12.89 -6.21
C VAL A 143 -28.28 -13.32 -4.76
N GLY A 144 -28.18 -12.35 -3.86
CA GLY A 144 -28.18 -12.57 -2.41
C GLY A 144 -29.61 -12.73 -1.90
N LEU A 145 -29.82 -13.59 -0.92
CA LEU A 145 -31.12 -13.83 -0.30
C LEU A 145 -31.13 -13.33 1.13
N THR A 146 -32.14 -12.54 1.48
CA THR A 146 -32.43 -12.24 2.89
C THR A 146 -33.89 -12.59 3.20
N ARG A 147 -34.15 -12.93 4.46
CA ARG A 147 -35.51 -13.08 4.98
C ARG A 147 -35.85 -11.79 5.70
N GLU A 148 -36.88 -11.10 5.20
CA GLU A 148 -37.35 -9.85 5.75
C GLU A 148 -38.75 -10.05 6.34
N ASP A 149 -39.00 -9.48 7.52
CA ASP A 149 -40.32 -9.48 8.15
C ASP A 149 -41.07 -8.21 7.72
N LEU A 150 -42.13 -8.36 6.94
CA LEU A 150 -42.98 -7.27 6.49
C LEU A 150 -44.16 -7.10 7.45
N GLU A 151 -44.22 -5.99 8.15
CA GLU A 151 -45.35 -5.62 9.00
C GLU A 151 -46.44 -4.93 8.16
N TYR A 152 -47.60 -5.57 8.05
CA TYR A 152 -48.78 -5.03 7.41
C TYR A 152 -49.74 -4.51 8.47
N PHE A 153 -49.86 -3.19 8.54
CA PHE A 153 -50.78 -2.52 9.44
C PHE A 153 -52.08 -2.15 8.73
N ARG A 154 -53.20 -2.72 9.18
CA ARG A 154 -54.55 -2.20 8.86
C ARG A 154 -55.09 -1.41 10.05
N PRO A 155 -55.28 -0.08 9.93
CA PRO A 155 -55.86 0.70 11.02
C PRO A 155 -57.28 0.23 11.32
N PRO A 156 -57.68 0.23 12.61
CA PRO A 156 -59.04 -0.11 13.00
C PRO A 156 -60.07 0.84 12.36
N SER A 157 -61.21 0.29 11.95
CA SER A 157 -62.37 1.04 11.45
C SER A 157 -63.59 0.73 12.32
N ARG A 158 -64.68 1.50 12.22
CA ARG A 158 -65.91 1.29 13.02
C ARG A 158 -66.48 -0.13 12.91
N TYR A 159 -66.15 -0.86 11.84
CA TYR A 159 -66.63 -2.21 11.57
C TYR A 159 -65.54 -3.30 11.63
N ASN A 160 -64.29 -2.96 11.95
CA ASN A 160 -63.21 -3.95 12.00
C ASN A 160 -62.14 -3.57 13.03
N GLN A 161 -61.79 -4.51 13.90
CA GLN A 161 -60.63 -4.39 14.77
C GLN A 161 -59.40 -4.47 13.84
N GLY A 162 -58.60 -3.42 13.81
CA GLY A 162 -57.41 -3.35 12.97
C GLY A 162 -56.52 -4.57 13.16
N MET A 163 -55.76 -4.94 12.13
CA MET A 163 -54.94 -6.15 12.14
C MET A 163 -53.49 -5.76 11.87
N ASN A 164 -52.59 -6.20 12.76
CA ASN A 164 -51.16 -6.19 12.48
C ASN A 164 -50.77 -7.61 12.06
N LEU A 165 -50.23 -7.75 10.85
CA LEU A 165 -49.75 -9.01 10.31
C LEU A 165 -48.27 -8.88 10.02
N THR A 166 -47.44 -9.73 10.61
CA THR A 166 -46.03 -9.86 10.21
C THR A 166 -45.91 -11.02 9.22
N VAL A 167 -45.53 -10.72 7.98
CA VAL A 167 -45.33 -11.70 6.92
C VAL A 167 -43.85 -11.82 6.61
N GLN A 168 -43.27 -13.01 6.79
CA GLN A 168 -41.89 -13.25 6.39
C GLN A 168 -41.81 -13.41 4.86
N GLN A 169 -41.02 -12.59 4.18
CA GLN A 169 -40.79 -12.67 2.75
C GLN A 169 -39.30 -12.85 2.44
N MET A 170 -38.97 -13.68 1.45
CA MET A 170 -37.63 -13.74 0.90
C MET A 170 -37.42 -12.60 -0.09
N VAL A 171 -36.34 -11.85 0.07
CA VAL A 171 -35.93 -10.76 -0.83
C VAL A 171 -34.65 -11.15 -1.56
N TRP A 172 -34.67 -10.94 -2.86
CA TRP A 172 -33.58 -11.22 -3.80
C TRP A 172 -32.84 -9.92 -4.10
N TRP A 173 -31.55 -9.89 -3.77
CA TRP A 173 -30.67 -8.74 -3.97
C TRP A 173 -29.63 -9.06 -5.04
N PRO A 174 -29.81 -8.61 -6.28
CA PRO A 174 -28.82 -8.87 -7.31
C PRO A 174 -27.50 -8.17 -6.95
N TYR A 175 -26.38 -8.81 -7.29
CA TYR A 175 -25.05 -8.28 -7.08
C TYR A 175 -24.09 -8.74 -8.17
N LYS A 176 -23.09 -7.91 -8.41
CA LYS A 176 -21.92 -8.28 -9.20
C LYS A 176 -20.69 -8.16 -8.33
N SER A 177 -19.86 -9.19 -8.29
CA SER A 177 -18.60 -9.15 -7.55
C SER A 177 -17.43 -9.60 -8.40
N THR A 178 -16.26 -9.08 -8.10
CA THR A 178 -14.99 -9.54 -8.65
C THR A 178 -14.05 -9.84 -7.50
N ARG A 179 -13.47 -11.04 -7.52
CA ARG A 179 -12.42 -11.47 -6.61
C ARG A 179 -11.23 -11.89 -7.45
N GLY A 180 -10.04 -11.43 -7.09
CA GLY A 180 -8.80 -11.76 -7.77
C GLY A 180 -7.71 -12.12 -6.77
N THR A 181 -6.84 -13.06 -7.13
CA THR A 181 -5.60 -13.34 -6.41
C THR A 181 -4.45 -13.30 -7.40
N LEU A 182 -3.45 -12.49 -7.11
CA LEU A 182 -2.18 -12.43 -7.84
C LEU A 182 -1.09 -13.00 -6.92
N GLY A 183 -0.39 -14.03 -7.38
CA GLY A 183 0.94 -14.37 -6.89
C GLY A 183 1.97 -13.81 -7.86
N LEU A 184 2.96 -13.07 -7.37
CA LEU A 184 4.04 -12.53 -8.21
C LEU A 184 5.38 -12.85 -7.55
N GLU A 185 6.21 -13.60 -8.28
CA GLU A 185 7.62 -13.81 -8.01
C GLU A 185 8.43 -12.75 -8.75
N ILE A 186 9.37 -12.10 -8.05
CA ILE A 186 10.34 -11.17 -8.61
C ILE A 186 11.73 -11.60 -8.17
N LYS A 187 12.67 -11.66 -9.11
CA LYS A 187 14.05 -12.10 -8.92
C LYS A 187 15.00 -11.05 -9.44
N LEU A 188 16.04 -10.74 -8.67
CA LEU A 188 17.18 -9.91 -9.07
C LEU A 188 18.41 -10.82 -9.20
N THR A 189 18.97 -10.88 -10.40
CA THR A 189 20.14 -11.71 -10.72
C THR A 189 21.29 -10.80 -11.12
N ARG A 190 22.38 -10.79 -10.33
CA ARG A 190 23.63 -10.12 -10.71
C ARG A 190 24.29 -10.90 -11.85
N LEU A 191 24.86 -10.20 -12.82
CA LEU A 191 25.47 -10.85 -13.98
C LEU A 191 26.90 -11.31 -13.72
N ASN A 192 27.70 -10.50 -13.00
CA ASN A 192 29.12 -10.77 -12.75
C ASN A 192 29.48 -10.57 -11.26
N PRO A 193 29.81 -11.64 -10.52
CA PRO A 193 29.57 -13.05 -10.87
C PRO A 193 28.07 -13.33 -10.97
N THR A 194 27.68 -14.35 -11.75
CA THR A 194 26.27 -14.70 -11.95
C THR A 194 25.68 -15.28 -10.68
N GLU A 195 24.89 -14.50 -9.95
CA GLU A 195 24.27 -14.92 -8.69
C GLU A 195 22.86 -14.34 -8.53
N VAL A 196 21.98 -15.11 -7.89
CA VAL A 196 20.67 -14.62 -7.49
C VAL A 196 20.82 -13.82 -6.21
N VAL A 197 20.66 -12.50 -6.30
CA VAL A 197 20.85 -11.56 -5.18
C VAL A 197 19.60 -11.49 -4.32
N ALA A 198 18.42 -11.49 -4.94
CA ALA A 198 17.15 -11.39 -4.26
C ALA A 198 16.05 -12.18 -4.97
N VAL A 199 15.17 -12.79 -4.19
CA VAL A 199 13.90 -13.36 -4.65
C VAL A 199 12.80 -12.95 -3.68
N SER A 200 11.68 -12.46 -4.19
CA SER A 200 10.45 -12.29 -3.41
C SER A 200 9.31 -12.98 -4.11
N PHE A 201 8.47 -13.66 -3.34
CA PHE A 201 7.19 -14.16 -3.79
C PHE A 201 6.13 -13.65 -2.84
N ASP A 202 5.21 -12.86 -3.35
CA ASP A 202 4.12 -12.30 -2.56
C ASP A 202 2.78 -12.53 -3.24
N THR A 203 1.75 -12.68 -2.41
CA THR A 203 0.37 -12.86 -2.87
C THR A 203 -0.48 -11.68 -2.44
N ARG A 204 -1.32 -11.19 -3.35
CA ARG A 204 -2.28 -10.12 -3.10
C ARG A 204 -3.65 -10.53 -3.58
N SER A 205 -4.64 -10.37 -2.71
CA SER A 205 -6.04 -10.61 -3.02
C SER A 205 -6.78 -9.29 -3.16
N TYR A 206 -7.70 -9.24 -4.11
CA TYR A 206 -8.66 -8.16 -4.29
C TYR A 206 -10.07 -8.74 -4.22
N ALA A 207 -11.00 -8.01 -3.60
CA ALA A 207 -12.41 -8.33 -3.62
C ALA A 207 -13.22 -7.04 -3.68
N HIS A 208 -14.18 -6.98 -4.61
CA HIS A 208 -15.12 -5.87 -4.71
C HIS A 208 -16.49 -6.38 -5.12
N GLN A 209 -17.52 -5.82 -4.53
CA GLN A 209 -18.91 -6.18 -4.77
C GLN A 209 -19.74 -4.92 -4.97
N LEU A 210 -20.62 -4.98 -5.96
CA LEU A 210 -21.62 -3.97 -6.29
C LEU A 210 -23.00 -4.60 -6.12
N GLY A 211 -23.90 -3.92 -5.41
CA GLY A 211 -25.21 -4.47 -5.06
C GLY A 211 -25.12 -5.51 -3.95
N GLY A 212 -26.16 -6.33 -3.85
CA GLY A 212 -26.37 -7.26 -2.75
C GLY A 212 -27.12 -6.64 -1.59
N PRO A 213 -27.42 -7.42 -0.54
CA PRO A 213 -28.22 -6.96 0.56
C PRO A 213 -27.52 -5.82 1.31
N PRO A 214 -28.25 -4.76 1.71
CA PRO A 214 -27.69 -3.70 2.55
C PRO A 214 -27.19 -4.30 3.88
N ALA A 215 -26.08 -3.76 4.39
CA ALA A 215 -25.46 -4.23 5.64
C ALA A 215 -26.40 -4.18 6.86
N ASP A 216 -27.42 -3.32 6.80
CA ASP A 216 -28.44 -3.16 7.83
C ASP A 216 -29.84 -3.12 7.16
N ALA A 217 -30.29 -4.28 6.68
CA ALA A 217 -31.50 -4.42 5.87
C ALA A 217 -32.78 -3.95 6.58
N MET A 218 -32.83 -4.13 7.91
CA MET A 218 -33.94 -3.67 8.76
C MET A 218 -34.06 -2.14 8.85
N ALA A 219 -32.93 -1.42 8.94
CA ALA A 219 -32.92 0.02 9.15
C ALA A 219 -33.44 0.81 7.93
N LYS A 220 -33.20 0.31 6.70
CA LYS A 220 -33.64 0.99 5.46
C LYS A 220 -35.08 0.68 5.07
N PHE A 221 -35.58 -0.50 5.42
CA PHE A 221 -36.97 -0.86 5.13
C PHE A 221 -37.97 -0.06 5.98
N SER A 222 -37.62 0.26 7.24
CA SER A 222 -38.47 1.08 8.11
C SER A 222 -38.58 2.54 7.63
N GLU A 223 -37.51 3.11 7.07
CA GLU A 223 -37.55 4.43 6.41
C GLU A 223 -38.32 4.38 5.07
N GLY A 224 -38.17 3.30 4.29
CA GLY A 224 -38.83 3.12 2.99
C GLY A 224 -40.34 2.86 3.07
N LEU A 225 -40.84 2.25 4.14
CA LEU A 225 -42.26 1.96 4.36
C LEU A 225 -43.13 3.23 4.49
N ALA A 226 -42.54 4.38 4.83
CA ALA A 226 -43.24 5.68 4.77
C ALA A 226 -43.54 6.13 3.32
N MET A 227 -42.93 5.50 2.30
CA MET A 227 -43.08 5.80 0.88
C MET A 227 -43.76 4.67 0.06
N VAL A 228 -44.37 3.67 0.69
CA VAL A 228 -44.96 2.49 0.00
C VAL A 228 -46.34 2.78 -0.60
N ARG A 229 -46.37 3.63 -1.64
CA ARG A 229 -47.52 3.71 -2.54
C ARG A 229 -47.29 3.28 -3.99
N ASP A 230 -46.05 3.01 -4.42
CA ASP A 230 -45.75 2.65 -5.81
C ASP A 230 -44.67 1.54 -5.96
N PHE A 231 -44.86 0.40 -5.31
CA PHE A 231 -44.00 -0.80 -5.50
C PHE A 231 -44.61 -1.85 -6.43
N ASN A 232 -45.36 -1.43 -7.45
CA ASN A 232 -45.71 -2.31 -8.57
C ASN A 232 -44.99 -1.82 -9.82
N SER A 233 -44.14 -2.72 -10.36
CA SER A 233 -43.40 -2.63 -11.63
C SER A 233 -42.46 -1.43 -11.80
N GLU A 234 -41.15 -1.65 -11.63
CA GLU A 234 -40.05 -1.17 -12.51
C GLU A 234 -38.71 -0.92 -11.77
N ALA A 235 -38.68 -0.81 -10.44
CA ALA A 235 -37.48 -0.35 -9.71
C ALA A 235 -36.39 -1.42 -9.40
N ASN A 236 -36.57 -2.70 -9.77
CA ASN A 236 -35.56 -3.76 -9.51
C ASN A 236 -34.61 -4.04 -10.69
N ASN A 237 -34.59 -3.17 -11.70
CA ASN A 237 -33.73 -3.29 -12.89
C ASN A 237 -32.47 -2.42 -12.86
N ASP A 238 -32.08 -1.83 -11.72
CA ASP A 238 -31.08 -0.75 -11.70
C ASP A 238 -29.61 -1.19 -11.62
N LEU A 239 -29.28 -2.48 -11.55
CA LEU A 239 -27.89 -2.92 -11.73
C LEU A 239 -27.40 -2.87 -13.20
N PRO A 240 -28.26 -3.10 -14.21
CA PRO A 240 -27.91 -2.76 -15.60
C PRO A 240 -27.73 -1.25 -15.86
N GLN A 241 -28.34 -0.35 -15.07
CA GLN A 241 -28.29 1.11 -15.28
C GLN A 241 -27.45 1.90 -14.26
N SER A 242 -26.86 1.23 -13.27
CA SER A 242 -25.97 1.87 -12.30
C SER A 242 -24.62 2.23 -12.96
N ASP A 243 -24.21 3.50 -12.87
CA ASP A 243 -22.89 4.02 -13.30
C ASP A 243 -21.69 3.35 -12.58
N LYS A 244 -21.95 2.51 -11.57
CA LYS A 244 -20.89 1.77 -10.88
C LYS A 244 -20.44 0.57 -11.73
N VAL A 245 -19.26 0.70 -12.31
CA VAL A 245 -18.60 -0.34 -13.10
C VAL A 245 -17.57 -1.07 -12.23
N LEU A 246 -17.53 -2.40 -12.32
CA LEU A 246 -16.47 -3.21 -11.70
C LEU A 246 -15.12 -2.83 -12.30
N ILE A 247 -14.06 -2.85 -11.48
CA ILE A 247 -12.70 -2.59 -11.97
C ILE A 247 -12.35 -3.59 -13.09
N PRO A 248 -11.88 -3.12 -14.26
CA PRO A 248 -11.40 -3.99 -15.32
C PRO A 248 -10.26 -4.90 -14.86
N PHE A 249 -10.16 -6.08 -15.47
CA PHE A 249 -9.17 -7.09 -15.10
C PHE A 249 -7.74 -6.55 -15.16
N ASP A 250 -7.39 -5.86 -16.24
CA ASP A 250 -6.05 -5.29 -16.45
C ASP A 250 -5.68 -4.27 -15.37
N GLN A 251 -6.64 -3.45 -14.94
CA GLN A 251 -6.43 -2.46 -13.89
C GLN A 251 -6.23 -3.14 -12.52
N MET A 252 -6.97 -4.20 -12.23
CA MET A 252 -6.77 -4.99 -11.02
C MET A 252 -5.37 -5.61 -10.97
N ILE A 253 -4.94 -6.23 -12.06
CA ILE A 253 -3.59 -6.81 -12.15
C ILE A 253 -2.54 -5.73 -11.96
N ALA A 254 -2.71 -4.55 -12.57
CA ALA A 254 -1.79 -3.44 -12.42
C ALA A 254 -1.65 -2.98 -10.97
N GLU A 255 -2.75 -2.86 -10.23
CA GLU A 255 -2.72 -2.44 -8.81
C GLU A 255 -2.10 -3.52 -7.90
N LEU A 256 -2.45 -4.79 -8.12
CA LEU A 256 -1.87 -5.90 -7.37
C LEU A 256 -0.36 -6.04 -7.65
N SER A 257 0.05 -5.89 -8.91
CA SER A 257 1.46 -5.96 -9.33
C SER A 257 2.27 -4.81 -8.75
N ARG A 258 1.70 -3.59 -8.72
CA ARG A 258 2.30 -2.44 -8.06
C ARG A 258 2.55 -2.72 -6.57
N SER A 259 1.58 -3.31 -5.89
CA SER A 259 1.68 -3.63 -4.46
C SER A 259 2.77 -4.66 -4.17
N VAL A 260 2.87 -5.73 -4.96
CA VAL A 260 3.95 -6.73 -4.80
C VAL A 260 5.30 -6.13 -5.15
N ALA A 261 5.39 -5.40 -6.27
CA ALA A 261 6.62 -4.73 -6.67
C ALA A 261 7.13 -3.76 -5.59
N ALA A 262 6.25 -3.06 -4.89
CA ALA A 262 6.64 -2.14 -3.82
C ALA A 262 7.35 -2.87 -2.67
N SER A 263 6.82 -4.04 -2.30
CA SER A 263 7.47 -4.87 -1.29
C SER A 263 8.85 -5.35 -1.76
N PHE A 264 8.99 -5.67 -3.05
CA PHE A 264 10.29 -6.04 -3.60
C PHE A 264 11.28 -4.87 -3.61
N VAL A 265 10.86 -3.67 -4.05
CA VAL A 265 11.71 -2.47 -4.04
C VAL A 265 12.21 -2.16 -2.63
N GLN A 266 11.35 -2.27 -1.61
CA GLN A 266 11.75 -2.10 -0.20
C GLN A 266 12.85 -3.08 0.22
N LYS A 267 12.85 -4.31 -0.31
CA LYS A 267 13.88 -5.30 -0.01
C LYS A 267 15.21 -4.97 -0.68
N VAL A 268 15.20 -4.50 -1.91
CA VAL A 268 16.42 -4.36 -2.74
C VAL A 268 16.96 -2.94 -2.85
N ALA A 269 16.21 -1.92 -2.41
CA ALA A 269 16.60 -0.52 -2.52
C ALA A 269 16.25 0.26 -1.25
N PHE A 270 16.93 1.38 -1.04
CA PHE A 270 16.56 2.33 -0.02
C PHE A 270 15.24 3.01 -0.41
N THR A 271 14.26 2.99 0.50
CA THR A 271 12.97 3.63 0.26
C THR A 271 12.70 4.67 1.33
N ASP A 272 12.27 5.85 0.92
CA ASP A 272 11.87 6.89 1.86
C ASP A 272 10.48 6.55 2.43
N LYS A 273 10.36 6.58 3.75
CA LYS A 273 9.11 6.34 4.46
C LYS A 273 8.77 7.57 5.29
N THR A 274 7.59 8.13 5.06
CA THR A 274 7.08 9.18 5.93
C THR A 274 6.69 8.58 7.27
N VAL A 275 7.31 9.07 8.34
CA VAL A 275 7.09 8.67 9.72
C VAL A 275 6.97 9.93 10.58
N PHE A 276 6.19 9.84 11.64
CA PHE A 276 5.98 10.99 12.54
C PHE A 276 6.70 10.70 13.85
N TYR A 277 7.87 11.31 14.02
CA TYR A 277 8.63 11.27 15.27
C TYR A 277 8.58 12.64 15.95
N PRO A 278 8.48 12.68 17.29
CA PRO A 278 8.57 13.96 18.00
C PRO A 278 9.98 14.51 17.86
N VAL A 279 10.10 15.79 17.49
CA VAL A 279 11.36 16.54 17.59
C VAL A 279 11.49 17.03 19.04
N ALA A 280 12.64 16.81 19.66
CA ALA A 280 12.86 17.24 21.04
C ALA A 280 13.10 18.75 21.11
N ASN A 281 12.78 19.35 22.25
CA ASN A 281 13.21 20.71 22.54
C ASN A 281 14.69 20.64 22.95
N GLY A 282 15.57 21.20 22.14
CA GLY A 282 16.97 21.41 22.48
C GLY A 282 17.34 22.89 22.47
N ASN A 283 18.63 23.19 22.56
CA ASN A 283 19.12 24.57 22.60
C ASN A 283 19.07 25.24 21.21
N LEU A 284 19.04 24.46 20.13
CA LEU A 284 19.15 24.98 18.77
C LEU A 284 17.82 24.96 18.01
N GLU A 285 16.99 25.98 18.25
CA GLU A 285 15.69 26.16 17.58
C GLU A 285 15.77 26.08 16.05
N SER A 286 16.84 26.62 15.45
CA SER A 286 17.02 26.58 14.00
C SER A 286 17.16 25.16 13.43
N ALA A 287 17.63 24.19 14.21
CA ALA A 287 17.72 22.80 13.79
C ALA A 287 16.35 22.13 13.82
N ARG A 288 15.51 22.46 14.80
CA ARG A 288 14.11 22.00 14.83
C ARG A 288 13.37 22.42 13.56
N ILE A 289 13.49 23.69 13.18
CA ILE A 289 12.89 24.20 11.94
C ILE A 289 13.44 23.45 10.71
N LEU A 290 14.76 23.24 10.63
CA LEU A 290 15.36 22.48 9.53
C LEU A 290 14.86 21.03 9.46
N ILE A 291 14.65 20.38 10.61
CA ILE A 291 14.10 19.02 10.69
C ILE A 291 12.65 18.97 10.23
N GLU A 292 11.83 19.94 10.65
CA GLU A 292 10.41 20.05 10.25
C GLU A 292 10.26 20.33 8.75
N GLU A 293 11.19 21.08 8.17
CA GLU A 293 11.27 21.35 6.71
C GLU A 293 11.94 20.20 5.92
N GLY A 294 12.41 19.14 6.59
CA GLY A 294 13.06 17.99 5.95
C GLY A 294 14.49 18.23 5.47
N ALA A 295 15.12 19.34 5.86
CA ALA A 295 16.49 19.72 5.52
C ALA A 295 17.51 19.03 6.44
N TYR A 296 17.52 17.69 6.46
CA TYR A 296 18.28 16.89 7.43
C TYR A 296 19.79 17.09 7.38
N GLU A 297 20.40 17.19 6.20
CA GLU A 297 21.86 17.38 6.08
C GLU A 297 22.30 18.71 6.69
N LEU A 298 21.55 19.79 6.43
CA LEU A 298 21.81 21.10 7.03
C LEU A 298 21.58 21.08 8.55
N ALA A 299 20.57 20.33 9.03
CA ALA A 299 20.32 20.15 10.45
C ALA A 299 21.48 19.40 11.14
N ILE A 300 22.03 18.35 10.50
CA ILE A 300 23.20 17.59 10.98
C ILE A 300 24.38 18.54 11.17
N ASP A 301 24.73 19.34 10.16
CA ASP A 301 25.88 20.26 10.23
C ASP A 301 25.75 21.23 11.41
N ARG A 302 24.55 21.76 11.66
CA ARG A 302 24.29 22.70 12.76
C ARG A 302 24.33 22.01 14.12
N LEU A 303 23.69 20.85 14.23
CA LEU A 303 23.62 20.11 15.48
C LEU A 303 24.99 19.57 15.88
N GLN A 304 25.79 19.04 14.94
CA GLN A 304 27.15 18.58 15.23
C GLN A 304 28.05 19.70 15.80
N GLN A 305 27.94 20.92 15.27
CA GLN A 305 28.70 22.06 15.80
C GLN A 305 28.27 22.44 17.22
N ALA A 306 26.96 22.41 17.49
CA ALA A 306 26.41 22.76 18.79
C ALA A 306 26.73 21.71 19.85
N THR A 307 26.49 20.43 19.55
CA THR A 307 26.72 19.34 20.51
C THR A 307 28.19 19.08 20.79
N ALA A 308 29.10 19.49 19.88
CA ALA A 308 30.55 19.43 20.13
C ALA A 308 31.02 20.40 21.23
N SER A 309 30.29 21.50 21.48
CA SER A 309 30.68 22.54 22.44
C SER A 309 29.89 22.45 23.74
N ASP A 310 28.57 22.28 23.64
CA ASP A 310 27.65 22.15 24.78
C ASP A 310 26.54 21.14 24.42
N PRO A 311 26.71 19.85 24.76
CA PRO A 311 25.77 18.81 24.37
C PRO A 311 24.48 18.87 25.19
N ASP A 312 23.45 19.47 24.61
CA ASP A 312 22.08 19.36 25.10
C ASP A 312 21.46 18.00 24.72
N PRO A 313 20.77 17.30 25.65
CA PRO A 313 20.17 15.99 25.37
C PRO A 313 19.12 16.03 24.24
N GLY A 314 18.36 17.13 24.14
CA GLY A 314 17.36 17.33 23.09
C GLY A 314 18.00 17.51 21.72
N ASP A 315 19.08 18.29 21.64
CA ASP A 315 19.85 18.46 20.41
C ASP A 315 20.58 17.17 19.99
N LEU A 316 21.10 16.39 20.94
CA LEU A 316 21.66 15.06 20.67
C LEU A 316 20.61 14.08 20.12
N TYR A 317 19.40 14.08 20.68
CA TYR A 317 18.31 13.28 20.14
C TYR A 317 17.90 13.75 18.74
N ASN A 318 17.79 15.06 18.51
CA ASN A 318 17.47 15.63 17.20
C ASN A 318 18.55 15.30 16.16
N LEU A 319 19.81 15.24 16.56
CA LEU A 319 20.92 14.80 15.71
C LEU A 319 20.74 13.32 15.33
N GLY A 320 20.37 12.47 16.29
CA GLY A 320 20.02 11.07 16.05
C GLY A 320 18.87 10.90 15.06
N LEU A 321 17.82 11.73 15.17
CA LEU A 321 16.70 11.75 14.23
C LEU A 321 17.14 12.11 12.81
N CYS A 322 18.03 13.09 12.64
CA CYS A 322 18.53 13.46 11.33
C CYS A 322 19.37 12.34 10.71
N PHE A 323 20.23 11.69 11.50
CA PHE A 323 21.01 10.54 11.05
C PHE A 323 20.12 9.35 10.68
N GLU A 324 19.06 9.08 11.45
CA GLU A 324 18.04 8.09 11.11
C GLU A 324 17.37 8.45 9.78
N ALA A 325 17.03 9.73 9.57
CA ALA A 325 16.38 10.20 8.36
C ALA A 325 17.22 10.05 7.09
N VAL A 326 18.52 10.29 7.16
CA VAL A 326 19.45 10.08 6.02
C VAL A 326 19.90 8.62 5.87
N GLY A 327 19.59 7.76 6.84
CA GLY A 327 19.89 6.33 6.83
C GLY A 327 21.24 5.92 7.45
N ASP A 328 21.93 6.82 8.17
CA ASP A 328 23.11 6.47 8.96
C ASP A 328 22.72 6.04 10.38
N TYR A 329 22.17 4.83 10.48
CA TYR A 329 21.65 4.29 11.74
C TYR A 329 22.71 4.09 12.83
N GLY A 330 23.99 4.01 12.47
CA GLY A 330 25.07 3.84 13.44
C GLY A 330 25.32 5.11 14.20
N LEU A 331 25.45 6.23 13.47
CA LEU A 331 25.51 7.55 14.07
C LEU A 331 24.22 7.88 14.81
N ALA A 332 23.05 7.51 14.26
CA ALA A 332 21.77 7.69 14.93
C ALA A 332 21.72 7.01 16.31
N LEU A 333 22.12 5.73 16.39
CA LEU A 333 22.12 4.97 17.63
C LEU A 333 23.07 5.57 18.67
N ASN A 334 24.25 6.02 18.24
CA ASN A 334 25.21 6.66 19.13
C ASN A 334 24.65 7.98 19.69
N SER A 335 24.09 8.85 18.84
CA SER A 335 23.49 10.11 19.29
C SER A 335 22.30 9.88 20.24
N TYR A 336 21.45 8.88 19.97
CA TYR A 336 20.35 8.52 20.89
C TYR A 336 20.86 7.98 22.24
N ARG A 337 21.95 7.21 22.25
CA ARG A 337 22.58 6.72 23.49
C ARG A 337 23.20 7.86 24.28
N GLU A 338 23.86 8.81 23.63
CA GLU A 338 24.40 10.00 24.27
C GLU A 338 23.28 10.85 24.90
N ALA A 339 22.18 11.09 24.17
CA ALA A 339 21.00 11.78 24.69
C ALA A 339 20.41 11.08 25.93
N TRP A 340 20.24 9.74 25.85
CA TRP A 340 19.73 8.94 26.96
C TRP A 340 20.69 8.90 28.17
N ASN A 341 22.00 8.86 27.95
CA ASN A 341 22.97 8.89 29.05
C ASN A 341 22.95 10.23 29.79
N ALA A 342 22.63 11.33 29.09
CA ALA A 342 22.51 12.65 29.67
C ALA A 342 21.16 12.86 30.41
N ASP A 343 20.07 12.25 29.92
CA ASP A 343 18.75 12.26 30.59
C ASP A 343 18.07 10.86 30.51
N PRO A 344 18.37 9.97 31.48
CA PRO A 344 17.90 8.58 31.47
C PRO A 344 16.41 8.38 31.80
N GLU A 345 15.66 9.43 32.14
CA GLU A 345 14.21 9.32 32.42
C GLU A 345 13.35 9.70 31.21
N ASN A 346 13.99 10.23 30.16
CA ASN A 346 13.29 10.71 28.98
C ASN A 346 12.89 9.58 28.04
N LEU A 347 11.62 9.19 28.11
CA LEU A 347 11.05 8.12 27.30
C LEU A 347 11.27 8.31 25.79
N LEU A 348 11.34 9.56 25.30
CA LEU A 348 11.57 9.86 23.89
C LEU A 348 12.92 9.31 23.40
N TYR A 349 13.96 9.43 24.22
CA TYR A 349 15.32 9.02 23.87
C TYR A 349 15.44 7.49 23.88
N ALA A 350 14.87 6.84 24.90
CA ALA A 350 14.75 5.37 24.93
C ALA A 350 13.95 4.82 23.74
N GLN A 351 12.87 5.51 23.34
CA GLN A 351 12.10 5.12 22.15
C GLN A 351 12.97 5.21 20.89
N GLY A 352 13.80 6.25 20.74
CA GLY A 352 14.78 6.37 19.65
C GLY A 352 15.71 5.16 19.57
N ILE A 353 16.32 4.78 20.68
CA ILE A 353 17.18 3.58 20.78
C ILE A 353 16.40 2.32 20.38
N GLY A 354 15.23 2.10 20.99
CA GLY A 354 14.41 0.92 20.74
C GLY A 354 13.95 0.78 19.29
N ARG A 355 13.71 1.90 18.59
CA ARG A 355 13.42 1.90 17.14
C ARG A 355 14.60 1.37 16.34
N ILE A 356 15.81 1.88 16.59
CA ILE A 356 17.01 1.44 15.86
C ILE A 356 17.36 -0.01 16.18
N GLU A 357 17.25 -0.44 17.44
CA GLU A 357 17.51 -1.83 17.83
C GLU A 357 16.50 -2.81 17.20
N ARG A 358 15.23 -2.41 17.09
CA ARG A 358 14.21 -3.19 16.37
C ARG A 358 14.56 -3.28 14.88
N LEU A 359 14.93 -2.17 14.24
CA LEU A 359 15.38 -2.15 12.85
C LEU A 359 16.63 -3.02 12.64
N GLN A 360 17.57 -3.03 13.59
CA GLN A 360 18.75 -3.89 13.54
C GLN A 360 18.40 -5.39 13.65
N ARG A 361 17.37 -5.75 14.42
CA ARG A 361 16.88 -7.14 14.50
C ARG A 361 16.12 -7.55 13.25
N GLU A 362 15.33 -6.64 12.69
CA GLU A 362 14.50 -6.87 11.50
C GLU A 362 15.34 -6.87 10.20
N SER A 363 16.47 -6.17 10.16
CA SER A 363 17.40 -6.15 9.02
C SER A 363 18.75 -6.78 9.40
N PRO A 364 18.97 -8.08 9.10
CA PRO A 364 20.23 -8.78 9.32
C PRO A 364 21.43 -8.09 8.65
N GLN A 365 21.19 -7.28 7.63
CA GLN A 365 22.23 -6.56 6.91
C GLN A 365 22.60 -5.24 7.54
N LEU A 366 21.61 -4.50 8.06
CA LEU A 366 21.90 -3.31 8.86
C LEU A 366 22.78 -3.70 10.06
N ARG A 367 22.49 -4.85 10.67
CA ARG A 367 23.33 -5.44 11.72
C ARG A 367 24.78 -5.63 11.28
N ARG A 368 25.04 -6.25 10.12
CA ARG A 368 26.41 -6.44 9.59
C ARG A 368 27.10 -5.11 9.30
N GLN A 369 26.37 -4.12 8.77
CA GLN A 369 26.93 -2.79 8.50
C GLN A 369 27.37 -2.09 9.80
N LEU A 370 26.54 -2.16 10.84
CA LEU A 370 26.85 -1.58 12.15
C LEU A 370 28.01 -2.31 12.83
N GLU A 371 28.05 -3.65 12.76
CA GLU A 371 29.15 -4.46 13.28
C GLU A 371 30.48 -4.22 12.54
N SER A 372 30.46 -3.81 11.27
CA SER A 372 31.68 -3.46 10.51
C SER A 372 32.25 -2.06 10.79
N ARG A 373 31.47 -1.19 11.45
CA ARG A 373 31.83 0.21 11.77
C ARG A 373 32.13 0.43 13.26
N GLN A 374 31.90 -0.57 14.11
CA GLN A 374 32.40 -0.63 15.50
C GLN A 374 33.84 -1.10 15.49
#